data_AF-A0A815DPX7-F1
#
_entry.id   AF-A0A815DPX7-F1
#
_cell.length_a   1.000
_cell.length_b   1.000
_cell.length_c   1.000
_cell.angle_alpha   90.00
_cell.angle_beta   90.00
_cell.angle_gamma   90.00
#
_symmetry.space_group_name_H-M   'P 1'
#
loop_
_entity.id
_entity.type
_entity.pdbx_description
1 polymer ?
#
loop_
_entity_poly.entity_id
_entity_poly.type
_entity_poly.pdbx_seq_one_letter_code
_entity_poly.pdbx_strand_id
1 'polypeptide(L)'
;MPDFHYLIYTPPYCPQVQPIELVWAYVKAYVAKQFTTSRTLQQLIEHTKEGFYGNGAEHEGVSSEMIRKMILHTHKYCNMFIDNDCWLEGSIDNLKTVDQYEEADEDAEDEDKDNDINIDTSAIIE
;
A
#
# COMPACT_ATOMS: atom_id res chain seq x y z
N MET A 1 9.69 -25.61 -4.99
CA MET A 1 10.29 -24.56 -4.15
C MET A 1 9.19 -24.10 -3.22
N PRO A 2 9.41 -24.01 -1.90
CA PRO A 2 8.42 -23.36 -1.04
C PRO A 2 8.36 -21.87 -1.39
N ASP A 3 7.14 -21.36 -1.55
CA ASP A 3 6.86 -19.94 -1.82
C ASP A 3 6.96 -19.15 -0.50
N PHE A 4 8.17 -18.73 -0.14
CA PHE A 4 8.35 -17.80 0.98
C PHE A 4 8.09 -16.37 0.49
N HIS A 5 7.05 -15.74 1.03
CA HIS A 5 6.72 -14.35 0.78
C HIS A 5 6.99 -13.53 2.05
N TYR A 6 7.69 -12.41 1.91
CA TYR A 6 7.81 -11.42 2.98
C TYR A 6 6.60 -10.49 2.93
N LEU A 7 5.90 -10.36 4.05
CA LEU A 7 4.79 -9.43 4.19
C LEU A 7 5.34 -8.05 4.56
N ILE A 8 4.94 -7.05 3.79
CA ILE A 8 5.23 -5.65 4.07
C ILE A 8 4.01 -5.09 4.82
N TYR A 9 4.20 -4.73 6.08
CA TYR A 9 3.15 -4.07 6.86
C TYR A 9 2.99 -2.63 6.39
N THR A 10 1.75 -2.22 6.20
CA THR A 10 1.42 -0.88 5.73
C THR A 10 0.37 -0.27 6.65
N PRO A 11 0.49 1.02 7.01
CA PRO A 11 -0.44 1.64 7.94
C PRO A 11 -1.86 1.70 7.36
N PRO A 12 -2.89 1.52 8.20
CA PRO A 12 -4.27 1.61 7.76
C PRO A 12 -4.59 3.02 7.25
N TYR A 13 -5.48 3.12 6.26
CA TYR A 13 -5.94 4.39 5.68
C TYR A 13 -4.84 5.26 5.02
N CYS A 14 -3.71 4.67 4.65
CA CYS A 14 -2.61 5.36 3.95
C CYS A 14 -2.44 4.86 2.50
N PRO A 15 -3.35 5.19 1.56
CA PRO A 15 -3.20 4.78 0.16
C PRO A 15 -1.93 5.34 -0.51
N GLN A 16 -1.35 6.43 0.01
CA GLN A 16 -0.14 7.05 -0.50
C GLN A 16 1.10 6.14 -0.39
N VAL A 17 1.10 5.18 0.55
CA VAL A 17 2.18 4.21 0.69
C VAL A 17 2.01 3.00 -0.24
N GLN A 18 0.87 2.90 -0.94
CA GLN A 18 0.52 1.78 -1.81
C GLN A 18 0.76 2.14 -3.29
N PRO A 19 1.86 1.68 -3.92
CA PRO A 19 2.17 2.09 -5.30
C PRO A 19 1.14 1.64 -6.33
N ILE A 20 0.35 0.61 -6.02
CA ILE A 20 -0.77 0.15 -6.88
C ILE A 20 -1.85 1.23 -7.07
N GLU A 21 -2.01 2.14 -6.12
CA GLU A 21 -2.97 3.24 -6.23
C GLU A 21 -2.59 4.22 -7.35
N LEU A 22 -1.28 4.44 -7.56
CA LEU A 22 -0.78 5.26 -8.67
C LEU A 22 -0.99 4.58 -10.03
N VAL A 23 -0.84 3.25 -10.08
CA VAL A 23 -1.15 2.45 -11.28
C VAL A 23 -2.63 2.59 -11.62
N TRP A 24 -3.51 2.41 -10.63
CA TRP A 24 -4.94 2.56 -10.85
C TRP A 24 -5.34 3.99 -11.21
N ALA A 25 -4.70 5.01 -10.65
CA ALA A 25 -4.94 6.39 -11.04
C ALA A 25 -4.62 6.61 -12.53
N TYR A 26 -3.50 6.08 -13.02
CA TYR A 26 -3.13 6.14 -14.44
C TYR A 26 -4.16 5.42 -15.33
N VAL A 27 -4.52 4.18 -14.99
CA VAL A 27 -5.47 3.38 -15.76
C VAL A 27 -6.86 4.02 -15.77
N LYS A 28 -7.36 4.45 -14.61
CA LYS A 28 -8.67 5.09 -14.49
C LYS A 28 -8.73 6.42 -15.23
N ALA A 29 -7.64 7.19 -15.25
CA ALA A 29 -7.57 8.42 -16.04
C ALA A 29 -7.76 8.15 -17.54
N TYR A 30 -7.21 7.05 -18.07
CA TYR A 30 -7.47 6.62 -19.44
C TYR A 30 -8.92 6.20 -19.64
N VAL A 31 -9.42 5.28 -18.80
CA VAL A 31 -10.79 4.74 -18.90
C VAL A 31 -11.85 5.84 -18.80
N ALA A 32 -11.61 6.89 -18.01
CA ALA A 32 -12.49 8.03 -17.88
C ALA A 32 -12.59 8.85 -19.18
N LYS A 33 -11.47 9.01 -19.92
CA LYS A 33 -11.46 9.70 -21.22
C LYS A 33 -12.25 8.98 -22.30
N GLN A 34 -12.34 7.65 -22.20
CA GLN A 34 -13.13 6.80 -23.11
C GLN A 34 -14.61 6.70 -22.71
N PHE A 35 -15.12 7.57 -21.83
CA PHE A 35 -16.51 7.50 -21.40
C PHE A 35 -17.48 8.07 -22.43
N THR A 36 -18.52 7.30 -22.73
CA THR A 36 -19.70 7.73 -23.49
C THR A 36 -20.96 7.24 -22.77
N THR A 37 -22.09 7.93 -22.97
CA THR A 37 -23.37 7.59 -22.32
C THR A 37 -23.91 6.22 -22.71
N SER A 38 -23.51 5.69 -23.87
CA SER A 38 -23.90 4.38 -24.39
C SER A 38 -22.84 3.29 -24.14
N ARG A 39 -21.82 3.54 -23.31
CA ARG A 39 -20.74 2.59 -23.09
C ARG A 39 -21.24 1.32 -22.39
N THR A 40 -20.89 0.17 -22.95
CA THR A 40 -21.23 -1.15 -22.39
C THR A 40 -20.17 -1.62 -21.38
N LEU A 41 -20.52 -2.64 -20.58
CA LEU A 41 -19.57 -3.30 -19.68
C LEU A 41 -18.40 -3.93 -20.45
N GLN A 42 -18.65 -4.51 -21.62
CA GLN A 42 -17.59 -5.11 -22.44
C GLN A 42 -16.60 -4.06 -22.92
N GLN A 43 -17.08 -2.89 -23.36
CA GLN A 43 -16.22 -1.77 -23.71
C GLN A 43 -15.44 -1.23 -22.50
N LEU A 44 -16.07 -1.16 -21.32
CA LEU A 44 -15.36 -0.79 -20.10
C LEU A 44 -14.20 -1.75 -19.77
N ILE A 45 -14.41 -3.06 -19.91
CA ILE A 45 -13.37 -4.06 -19.72
C ILE A 45 -12.25 -3.86 -20.75
N GLU A 46 -12.59 -3.64 -22.01
CA GLU A 46 -11.60 -3.41 -23.07
C GLU A 46 -10.78 -2.14 -22.81
N HIS A 47 -11.42 -1.01 -22.49
CA HIS A 47 -10.71 0.21 -22.14
C HIS A 47 -9.84 0.05 -20.88
N THR A 48 -10.25 -0.81 -19.93
CA THR A 48 -9.43 -1.12 -18.76
C THR A 48 -8.18 -1.90 -19.17
N LYS A 49 -8.31 -2.89 -20.05
CA LYS A 49 -7.16 -3.62 -20.61
C LYS A 49 -6.24 -2.69 -21.38
N GLU A 50 -6.78 -1.84 -22.25
CA GLU A 50 -6.01 -0.84 -22.97
C GLU A 50 -5.30 0.11 -21.99
N GLY A 51 -5.96 0.52 -20.91
CA GLY A 51 -5.33 1.34 -19.86
C GLY A 51 -4.08 0.68 -19.25
N PHE A 52 -4.10 -0.63 -19.03
CA PHE A 52 -2.97 -1.41 -18.50
C PHE A 52 -1.92 -1.76 -19.56
N TYR A 53 -2.34 -2.21 -20.75
CA TYR A 53 -1.46 -2.85 -21.74
C TYR A 53 -1.15 -1.96 -22.93
N GLY A 54 -1.81 -0.80 -23.03
CA GLY A 54 -1.77 0.06 -24.20
C GLY A 54 -2.70 -0.46 -25.30
N ASN A 55 -2.87 0.36 -26.35
CA ASN A 55 -3.65 0.01 -27.53
C ASN A 55 -2.82 0.00 -28.83
N GLY A 56 -1.50 0.12 -28.73
CA GLY A 56 -0.58 0.14 -29.88
C GLY A 56 -0.66 1.39 -30.75
N ALA A 57 -1.44 2.40 -30.34
CA ALA A 57 -1.61 3.65 -31.06
C ALA A 57 -1.36 4.86 -30.13
N GLU A 58 -2.40 5.33 -29.47
CA GLU A 58 -2.41 6.63 -28.77
C GLU A 58 -2.14 6.51 -27.27
N HIS A 59 -2.28 5.32 -26.68
CA HIS A 59 -2.09 5.10 -25.25
C HIS A 59 -1.03 4.03 -25.00
N GLU A 60 0.02 4.43 -24.29
CA GLU A 60 1.05 3.53 -23.81
C GLU A 60 0.55 2.77 -22.57
N GLY A 61 0.81 1.46 -22.54
CA GLY A 61 0.53 0.65 -21.36
C GLY A 61 1.40 1.03 -20.17
N VAL A 62 1.07 0.46 -19.02
CA VAL A 62 1.86 0.57 -17.80
C VAL A 62 3.21 -0.12 -18.02
N SER A 63 4.26 0.68 -18.16
CA SER A 63 5.62 0.18 -18.39
C SER A 63 6.35 -0.14 -17.08
N SER A 64 7.38 -0.99 -17.16
CA SER A 64 8.25 -1.29 -16.01
C SER A 64 8.96 -0.03 -15.48
N GLU A 65 9.30 0.91 -16.35
CA GLU A 65 9.88 2.19 -15.95
C GLU A 65 8.90 3.04 -15.14
N MET A 66 7.63 3.09 -15.56
CA MET A 66 6.58 3.76 -14.80
C MET A 66 6.36 3.11 -13.43
N ILE A 67 6.26 1.78 -13.39
CA ILE A 67 6.14 1.04 -12.12
C ILE A 67 7.29 1.37 -11.18
N ARG A 68 8.53 1.37 -11.69
CA ARG A 68 9.71 1.73 -10.90
C ARG A 68 9.59 3.15 -10.34
N LYS A 69 9.17 4.12 -11.16
CA LYS A 69 8.96 5.52 -10.72
C LYS A 69 7.87 5.63 -9.65
N MET A 70 6.77 4.87 -9.79
CA MET A 70 5.67 4.84 -8.82
C MET A 70 6.10 4.25 -7.48
N ILE A 71 6.87 3.15 -7.48
CA ILE A 71 7.44 2.56 -6.26
C ILE A 71 8.40 3.55 -5.57
N LEU A 72 9.30 4.18 -6.33
CA LEU A 72 10.21 5.18 -5.77
C LEU A 72 9.47 6.40 -5.20
N HIS A 73 8.36 6.79 -5.82
CA HIS A 73 7.50 7.85 -5.31
C HIS A 73 6.90 7.49 -3.94
N THR A 74 6.37 6.26 -3.78
CA THR A 74 5.80 5.84 -2.48
C THR A 74 6.87 5.68 -1.42
N HIS A 75 8.06 5.18 -1.75
CA HIS A 75 9.20 5.13 -0.83
C HIS A 75 9.58 6.52 -0.32
N LYS A 76 9.68 7.51 -1.23
CA LYS A 76 9.94 8.90 -0.86
C LYS A 76 8.85 9.46 0.05
N TYR A 77 7.59 9.14 -0.23
CA TYR A 77 6.48 9.53 0.63
C TYR A 77 6.59 8.90 2.02
N CYS A 78 6.94 7.61 2.14
CA CYS A 78 7.14 6.95 3.43
C CYS A 78 8.21 7.65 4.27
N ASN A 79 9.38 7.94 3.68
CA ASN A 79 10.45 8.63 4.41
C ASN A 79 10.03 10.03 4.83
N MET A 80 9.38 10.79 3.93
CA MET A 80 8.81 12.09 4.27
C MET A 80 7.75 12.01 5.38
N PHE A 81 6.96 10.94 5.42
CA PHE A 81 5.94 10.72 6.45
C PHE A 81 6.59 10.49 7.82
N ILE A 82 7.67 9.68 7.87
CA ILE A 82 8.48 9.46 9.07
C ILE A 82 9.13 10.78 9.53
N ASP A 83 9.81 11.49 8.62
CA ASP A 83 10.54 12.73 8.94
C ASP A 83 9.64 13.85 9.51
N ASN A 84 8.34 13.83 9.20
CA ASN A 84 7.38 14.84 9.66
C ASN A 84 6.71 14.48 10.99
N ASP A 85 6.91 13.27 11.51
CA ASP A 85 6.34 12.82 12.78
C ASP A 85 7.44 12.78 13.85
N CYS A 86 7.18 13.36 15.03
CA CYS A 86 8.16 13.41 16.11
C CYS A 86 8.32 12.08 16.86
N TRP A 87 7.46 11.09 16.61
CA TRP A 87 7.47 9.77 17.26
C TRP A 87 7.98 8.65 16.36
N LEU A 88 8.13 8.91 15.06
CA LEU A 88 8.55 7.89 14.11
C LEU A 88 10.05 7.98 13.83
N GLU A 89 10.70 6.83 13.74
CA GLU A 89 12.11 6.71 13.40
C GLU A 89 12.33 5.66 12.29
N GLY A 90 13.45 5.78 11.59
CA GLY A 90 13.85 4.81 10.55
C GLY A 90 13.73 5.33 9.12
N SER A 91 13.90 4.42 8.15
CA SER A 91 13.80 4.72 6.72
C SER A 91 13.45 3.45 5.95
N ILE A 92 12.71 3.59 4.85
CA ILE A 92 12.41 2.50 3.93
C ILE A 92 13.68 1.86 3.33
N ASP A 93 14.78 2.61 3.28
CA ASP A 93 16.06 2.13 2.77
C ASP A 93 16.78 1.22 3.78
N ASN A 94 16.35 1.23 5.05
CA ASN A 94 16.93 0.48 6.17
C ASN A 94 15.86 -0.35 6.91
N LEU A 95 14.95 -1.00 6.18
CA LEU A 95 13.93 -1.88 6.78
C LEU A 95 14.57 -3.02 7.57
N LYS A 96 14.33 -3.04 8.88
CA LYS A 96 14.69 -4.15 9.76
C LYS A 96 13.78 -5.36 9.51
N THR A 97 14.30 -6.57 9.72
CA THR A 97 13.50 -7.81 9.67
C THR A 97 12.64 -7.96 10.93
N VAL A 98 11.59 -8.79 10.89
CA VAL A 98 10.68 -9.00 12.04
C VAL A 98 11.47 -9.40 13.31
N ASP A 99 12.42 -10.31 13.17
CA ASP A 99 13.31 -10.77 14.26
C ASP A 99 14.08 -9.62 14.95
N GLN A 100 14.31 -8.50 14.25
CA GLN A 100 15.06 -7.35 14.77
C GLN A 100 14.18 -6.31 15.49
N TYR A 101 12.85 -6.43 15.40
CA TYR A 101 11.92 -5.63 16.19
C TYR A 101 11.68 -6.28 17.56
N GLU A 102 11.60 -7.61 17.62
CA GLU A 102 11.43 -8.36 18.88
C GLU A 102 12.62 -8.14 19.84
N GLU A 103 13.86 -8.08 19.34
CA GLU A 103 15.04 -7.77 20.15
C GLU A 103 15.06 -6.31 20.69
N ALA A 104 14.38 -5.37 20.01
CA ALA A 104 14.39 -3.96 20.42
C ALA A 104 13.34 -3.66 21.50
N ASP A 105 12.22 -4.41 21.52
CA ASP A 105 11.18 -4.30 22.55
C ASP A 105 11.62 -4.94 23.87
N GLU A 106 12.54 -5.93 23.86
CA GLU A 106 13.10 -6.52 25.09
C GLU A 106 14.01 -5.57 25.88
N ASP A 107 14.57 -4.54 25.24
CA ASP A 107 15.44 -3.53 25.86
C ASP A 107 14.68 -2.29 26.37
N ALA A 108 13.37 -2.20 26.11
CA ALA A 108 12.52 -1.16 26.67
C ALA A 108 12.03 -1.60 28.07
N GLU A 109 12.56 -0.98 29.13
CA GLU A 109 12.02 -1.16 30.48
C GLU A 109 10.57 -0.65 30.52
N ASP A 110 9.59 -1.56 30.38
CA ASP A 110 8.16 -1.30 30.54
C ASP A 110 7.87 -0.79 31.97
N GLU A 111 7.75 0.53 32.16
CA GLU A 111 7.22 1.14 33.38
C GLU A 111 5.69 1.33 33.36
N ASP A 112 4.96 0.72 32.43
CA ASP A 112 3.50 0.81 32.39
C ASP A 112 2.83 -0.33 33.16
N LYS A 113 2.50 -0.06 34.43
CA LYS A 113 1.61 -0.90 35.25
C LYS A 113 0.17 -0.77 34.78
N ASP A 114 -0.21 -1.49 33.74
CA ASP A 114 -1.61 -1.64 33.37
C ASP A 114 -2.30 -2.67 34.27
N ASN A 115 -3.26 -2.18 35.07
CA ASN A 115 -4.22 -3.02 35.78
C ASN A 115 -5.13 -3.70 34.75
N ASP A 116 -4.94 -4.99 34.52
CA ASP A 116 -5.83 -5.81 33.70
C ASP A 116 -7.29 -5.67 34.16
N ILE A 117 -8.11 -4.98 33.37
CA ILE A 117 -9.56 -5.07 33.47
C ILE A 117 -9.95 -6.41 32.83
N ASN A 118 -10.15 -7.43 33.67
CA ASN A 118 -10.68 -8.72 33.26
C ASN A 118 -12.15 -8.56 32.83
N ILE A 119 -12.39 -8.39 31.53
CA ILE A 119 -13.74 -8.37 30.97
C ILE A 119 -14.20 -9.82 30.77
N ASP A 120 -15.13 -10.25 31.63
CA ASP A 120 -15.81 -11.54 31.50
C ASP A 120 -16.72 -11.55 30.25
N THR A 121 -16.33 -12.32 29.24
CA THR A 121 -17.03 -12.46 27.96
C THR A 121 -18.29 -13.31 28.03
N SER A 122 -18.64 -13.86 29.19
CA SER A 122 -19.87 -14.65 29.36
C SER A 122 -21.17 -13.85 29.17
N ALA A 123 -21.10 -12.52 29.17
CA ALA A 123 -22.27 -11.64 29.02
C ALA A 123 -22.64 -11.27 27.56
N ILE A 124 -21.91 -11.75 26.54
CA ILE A 124 -22.13 -11.34 25.13
C ILE A 124 -23.03 -12.31 24.34
N ILE A 125 -23.46 -13.43 24.94
CA ILE A 125 -24.36 -14.36 24.26
C ILE A 125 -25.66 -14.54 25.07
N GLU A 126 -26.66 -13.72 24.73
CA GLU A 126 -28.09 -14.09 24.74
C GLU A 126 -28.76 -13.58 23.46
#